data_AF-A0A849QNQ5-F1
#
_entry.id   AF-A0A849QNQ5-F1
#
_cell.length_a   1.000
_cell.length_b   1.000
_cell.length_c   1.000
_cell.angle_alpha   90.00
_cell.angle_beta   90.00
_cell.angle_gamma   90.00
#
_symmetry.space_group_name_H-M   'P 1'
#
loop_
_entity.id
_entity.type
_entity.pdbx_description
1 polymer ?
#
loop_
_entity_poly.entity_id
_entity_poly.type
_entity_poly.pdbx_seq_one_letter_code
_entity_poly.pdbx_strand_id
1 'polypeptide(L)'
;MVIADYFKSIENLLSNSKLIADKTIDFKEFSRDEGMVTGRLLFFGGFTLNFMEYILIEQQRPKYRFNLSDSKAKLIFRYDNASHHKEIPTFPHHKHLGTQVKPSEEVGLEEVISEIEIMILTESNRQC
;
A
#
# COMPACT_ATOMS: atom_id res chain seq x y z
N MET A 1 2.95 -17.58 -12.56
CA MET A 1 3.26 -17.27 -11.14
C MET A 1 2.10 -17.81 -10.31
N VAL A 2 2.30 -18.24 -9.06
CA VAL A 2 1.18 -18.59 -8.16
C VAL A 2 1.09 -17.58 -7.01
N ILE A 3 -0.04 -17.54 -6.31
CA ILE A 3 -0.25 -16.60 -5.22
C ILE A 3 0.80 -16.74 -4.10
N ALA A 4 1.27 -17.96 -3.84
CA ALA A 4 2.36 -18.21 -2.90
C ALA A 4 3.68 -17.54 -3.32
N ASP A 5 3.96 -17.43 -4.63
CA ASP A 5 5.14 -16.70 -5.13
C ASP A 5 5.01 -15.20 -4.85
N TYR A 6 3.79 -14.66 -5.00
CA TYR A 6 3.48 -13.27 -4.70
C TYR A 6 3.62 -12.97 -3.19
N PHE A 7 3.10 -13.84 -2.32
CA PHE A 7 3.29 -13.65 -0.87
C PHE A 7 4.76 -13.67 -0.49
N LYS A 8 5.55 -14.56 -1.08
CA LYS A 8 6.99 -14.61 -0.87
C LYS A 8 7.70 -13.34 -1.37
N SER A 9 7.26 -12.74 -2.48
CA SER A 9 7.84 -11.47 -2.93
C SER A 9 7.56 -10.34 -1.95
N ILE A 10 6.34 -10.28 -1.38
CA ILE A 10 6.02 -9.33 -0.30
C ILE A 10 6.87 -9.58 0.94
N GLU A 11 7.02 -10.81 1.40
CA GLU A 11 7.88 -11.12 2.55
C GLU A 11 9.33 -10.68 2.34
N ASN A 12 9.87 -10.90 1.14
CA ASN A 12 11.21 -10.47 0.77
C ASN A 12 11.32 -8.95 0.75
N LEU A 13 10.37 -8.26 0.12
CA LEU A 13 10.31 -6.79 0.10
C LEU A 13 10.33 -6.22 1.53
N LEU A 14 9.46 -6.72 2.40
CA LEU A 14 9.35 -6.26 3.79
C LEU A 14 10.55 -6.62 4.66
N SER A 15 11.32 -7.65 4.30
CA SER A 15 12.51 -8.05 5.05
C SER A 15 13.76 -7.29 4.60
N ASN A 16 13.75 -6.72 3.40
CA ASN A 16 14.85 -5.93 2.85
C ASN A 16 14.74 -4.43 3.15
N SER A 17 13.55 -3.94 3.54
CA SER A 17 13.39 -2.54 3.95
C SER A 17 14.09 -2.27 5.27
N LYS A 18 14.96 -1.26 5.30
CA LYS A 18 15.61 -0.76 6.51
C LYS A 18 14.78 0.31 7.23
N LEU A 19 13.67 0.76 6.65
CA LEU A 19 12.85 1.84 7.19
C LEU A 19 11.65 1.34 7.98
N ILE A 20 11.30 0.06 7.83
CA ILE A 20 10.25 -0.60 8.60
C ILE A 20 10.80 -0.97 9.98
N ALA A 21 10.23 -0.36 11.02
CA ALA A 21 10.56 -0.60 12.41
C ALA A 21 9.75 -1.77 13.01
N ASP A 22 8.51 -1.96 12.57
CA ASP A 22 7.65 -3.05 12.99
C ASP A 22 6.66 -3.45 11.88
N LYS A 23 6.28 -4.73 11.84
CA LYS A 23 5.35 -5.26 10.83
C LYS A 23 4.42 -6.31 11.43
N THR A 24 3.15 -6.20 11.08
CA THR A 24 2.15 -7.26 11.25
C THR A 24 1.54 -7.53 9.90
N ILE A 25 1.61 -8.77 9.42
CA ILE A 25 1.09 -9.16 8.12
C ILE A 25 0.33 -10.48 8.24
N ASP A 26 -0.76 -10.60 7.49
CA ASP A 26 -1.56 -11.81 7.36
C ASP A 26 -1.77 -12.10 5.87
N PHE A 27 -1.54 -13.36 5.51
CA PHE A 27 -1.69 -13.88 4.17
C PHE A 27 -2.83 -14.88 4.14
N LYS A 28 -3.74 -14.71 3.18
CA LYS A 28 -4.85 -15.63 2.98
C LYS A 28 -4.87 -16.12 1.54
N GLU A 29 -4.57 -17.40 1.36
CA GLU A 29 -4.72 -18.10 0.09
C GLU A 29 -6.18 -18.55 -0.08
N PHE A 30 -6.78 -18.24 -1.23
CA PHE A 30 -8.13 -18.72 -1.60
C PHE A 30 -8.05 -19.82 -2.66
N SER A 31 -7.12 -19.67 -3.62
CA SER A 31 -6.79 -20.64 -4.66
C SER A 31 -5.31 -20.49 -5.06
N ARG A 32 -4.85 -21.21 -6.10
CA ARG A 32 -3.48 -21.04 -6.63
C ARG A 32 -3.19 -19.66 -7.22
N ASP A 33 -4.21 -18.95 -7.68
CA ASP A 33 -4.13 -17.67 -8.39
C ASP A 33 -4.85 -16.54 -7.66
N GLU A 34 -5.42 -16.80 -6.49
CA GLU A 34 -6.24 -15.84 -5.75
C GLU A 34 -5.86 -15.81 -4.27
N GLY A 35 -5.71 -14.61 -3.73
CA GLY A 35 -5.41 -14.42 -2.32
C GLY A 35 -5.59 -12.99 -1.86
N MET A 36 -5.35 -12.79 -0.57
CA MET A 36 -5.41 -11.48 0.07
C MET A 36 -4.24 -11.30 1.02
N VAL A 37 -3.70 -10.09 1.03
CA VAL A 37 -2.73 -9.65 2.01
C VAL A 37 -3.36 -8.54 2.84
N THR A 38 -3.24 -8.64 4.16
CA THR A 38 -3.58 -7.53 5.07
C THR A 38 -2.44 -7.26 6.02
N GLY A 39 -2.32 -6.02 6.48
CA GLY A 39 -1.29 -5.74 7.45
C GLY A 39 -1.19 -4.30 7.90
N ARG A 40 -0.21 -4.12 8.79
CA ARG A 40 0.22 -2.84 9.33
C ARG A 40 1.75 -2.80 9.33
N LEU A 41 2.31 -1.75 8.75
CA LEU A 41 3.73 -1.44 8.79
C LEU A 41 3.93 -0.15 9.57
N LEU A 42 4.84 -0.18 10.55
CA LEU A 42 5.35 1.00 11.22
C LEU A 42 6.72 1.34 10.63
N PHE A 43 6.87 2.55 10.11
CA PHE A 43 8.13 3.06 9.60
C PHE A 43 8.79 3.99 10.63
N PHE A 44 10.10 4.19 10.51
CA PHE A 44 10.81 5.22 11.25
C PHE A 44 10.20 6.61 11.02
N GLY A 45 10.23 7.45 12.06
CA GLY A 45 9.48 8.72 12.07
C GLY A 45 8.03 8.57 12.55
N GLY A 46 7.57 7.34 12.80
CA GLY A 46 6.24 7.03 13.33
C GLY A 46 5.14 6.95 12.27
N PHE A 47 5.51 6.95 10.99
CA PHE A 47 4.55 6.76 9.89
C PHE A 47 3.98 5.34 9.94
N THR A 48 2.67 5.21 9.79
CA THR A 48 1.99 3.92 9.82
C THR A 48 1.20 3.70 8.54
N LEU A 49 1.50 2.62 7.83
CA LEU A 49 0.70 2.12 6.71
C LEU A 49 -0.21 0.99 7.20
N ASN A 50 -1.53 1.15 7.05
CA ASN A 50 -2.49 0.06 7.18
C ASN A 50 -2.99 -0.33 5.80
N PHE A 51 -3.02 -1.62 5.48
CA PHE A 51 -3.36 -2.04 4.14
C PHE A 51 -4.17 -3.34 4.06
N MET A 52 -4.91 -3.44 2.97
CA MET A 52 -5.54 -4.66 2.47
C MET A 52 -5.41 -4.66 0.96
N GLU A 53 -5.02 -5.79 0.40
CA GLU A 53 -4.82 -5.98 -1.01
C GLU A 53 -5.38 -7.34 -1.41
N TYR A 54 -6.39 -7.34 -2.29
CA TYR A 54 -6.94 -8.54 -2.90
C TYR A 54 -6.26 -8.75 -4.24
N ILE A 55 -5.76 -9.95 -4.48
CA ILE A 55 -4.92 -10.28 -5.63
C ILE A 55 -5.57 -11.41 -6.42
N LEU A 56 -5.66 -11.17 -7.72
CA LEU A 56 -5.82 -12.19 -8.75
C LEU A 56 -4.57 -12.16 -9.61
N ILE A 57 -3.85 -13.28 -9.69
CA ILE A 57 -2.62 -13.37 -10.48
C ILE A 57 -2.94 -13.11 -11.96
N GLU A 58 -2.08 -12.31 -12.61
CA GLU A 58 -2.20 -11.92 -14.03
C GLU A 58 -3.50 -11.15 -14.38
N GLN A 59 -4.21 -10.65 -13.37
CA GLN A 59 -5.41 -9.83 -13.53
C GLN A 59 -5.32 -8.55 -12.70
N GLN A 60 -6.27 -7.63 -12.94
CA GLN A 60 -6.42 -6.44 -12.12
C GLN A 60 -6.83 -6.81 -10.70
N ARG A 61 -6.43 -5.97 -9.73
CA ARG A 61 -6.74 -6.13 -8.32
C ARG A 61 -8.22 -5.83 -8.08
N PRO A 62 -9.02 -6.80 -7.62
CA PRO A 62 -10.44 -6.56 -7.39
C PRO A 62 -10.69 -5.49 -6.33
N LYS A 63 -9.83 -5.46 -5.30
CA LYS A 63 -9.99 -4.53 -4.18
C LYS A 63 -8.65 -4.24 -3.52
N TYR A 64 -8.39 -2.99 -3.21
CA TYR A 64 -7.27 -2.63 -2.34
C TYR A 64 -7.58 -1.37 -1.53
N ARG A 65 -6.83 -1.23 -0.45
CA ARG A 65 -6.79 -0.04 0.39
C ARG A 65 -5.40 0.07 1.00
N PHE A 66 -4.77 1.22 0.83
CA PHE A 66 -3.49 1.56 1.45
C PHE A 66 -3.63 2.90 2.16
N ASN A 67 -3.61 2.91 3.49
CA ASN A 67 -3.80 4.10 4.33
C ASN A 67 -2.50 4.47 5.04
N LEU A 68 -1.85 5.55 4.62
CA LEU A 68 -0.69 6.09 5.31
C LEU A 68 -1.09 7.21 6.27
N SER A 69 -0.60 7.15 7.50
CA SER A 69 -0.76 8.20 8.52
C SER A 69 0.58 8.58 9.15
N ASP A 70 0.68 9.82 9.63
CA ASP A 70 1.84 10.31 10.38
C ASP A 70 1.85 9.79 11.84
N SER A 71 2.88 10.18 12.60
CA SER A 71 3.02 9.82 14.01
C SER A 71 1.93 10.38 14.94
N LYS A 72 1.10 11.31 14.44
CA LYS A 72 -0.07 11.87 15.13
C LYS A 72 -1.38 11.25 14.64
N ALA A 73 -1.30 10.13 13.91
CA ALA A 73 -2.43 9.44 13.28
C ALA A 73 -3.21 10.29 12.27
N LYS A 74 -2.61 11.36 11.74
CA LYS A 74 -3.21 12.16 10.68
C LYS A 74 -2.99 11.48 9.35
N LEU A 75 -4.05 11.32 8.56
CA LEU A 75 -3.98 10.76 7.21
C LEU A 75 -3.06 11.63 6.33
N ILE A 76 -2.04 11.02 5.75
CA ILE A 76 -1.18 11.64 4.73
C ILE A 76 -1.79 11.38 3.36
N PHE A 77 -1.98 10.09 3.02
CA PHE A 77 -2.68 9.69 1.82
C PHE A 77 -3.42 8.37 1.99
N ARG A 78 -4.39 8.13 1.11
CA ARG A 78 -5.01 6.82 0.92
C ARG A 78 -5.13 6.47 -0.54
N TYR A 79 -4.70 5.27 -0.92
CA TYR A 79 -5.09 4.66 -2.19
C TYR A 79 -6.22 3.67 -1.95
N ASP A 80 -7.28 3.74 -2.74
CA ASP A 80 -8.30 2.70 -2.80
C ASP A 80 -8.96 2.67 -4.18
N ASN A 81 -9.65 1.57 -4.47
CA ASN A 81 -10.40 1.38 -5.72
C ASN A 81 -11.91 1.25 -5.46
N ALA A 82 -12.43 1.88 -4.39
CA ALA A 82 -13.87 1.87 -4.15
C ALA A 82 -14.61 2.57 -5.29
N SER A 83 -15.68 1.93 -5.78
CA SER A 83 -16.43 2.32 -6.99
C SER A 83 -17.38 3.51 -6.78
N HIS A 84 -16.93 4.53 -6.03
CA HIS A 84 -17.74 5.68 -5.63
C HIS A 84 -17.47 6.95 -6.45
N HIS A 85 -16.35 7.03 -7.18
CA HIS A 85 -15.89 8.25 -7.87
C HIS A 85 -15.86 8.10 -9.41
N LYS A 86 -17.02 7.88 -10.03
CA LYS A 86 -17.15 7.64 -11.49
C LYS A 86 -16.68 8.82 -12.35
N GLU A 87 -16.56 10.00 -11.75
CA GLU A 87 -16.11 11.24 -12.35
C GLU A 87 -14.58 11.32 -12.57
N ILE A 88 -13.80 10.37 -12.04
CA ILE A 88 -12.34 10.36 -12.16
C ILE A 88 -11.92 9.61 -13.44
N PRO A 89 -11.00 10.16 -14.25
CA PRO A 89 -10.53 9.51 -15.49
C PRO A 89 -9.96 8.11 -15.31
N THR A 90 -9.36 7.82 -14.14
CA THR A 90 -8.75 6.53 -13.80
C THR A 90 -9.68 5.61 -13.00
N PHE A 91 -10.99 5.86 -13.01
CA PHE A 91 -11.96 5.05 -12.27
C PHE A 91 -11.75 3.54 -12.52
N PRO A 92 -11.75 2.69 -11.48
CA PRO A 92 -12.09 3.00 -10.08
C PRO A 92 -10.91 3.52 -9.23
N HIS A 93 -9.70 3.59 -9.78
CA HIS A 93 -8.47 3.84 -9.05
C HIS A 93 -8.26 5.33 -8.76
N HIS A 94 -8.01 5.65 -7.49
CA HIS A 94 -7.80 7.03 -7.06
C HIS A 94 -6.96 7.13 -5.77
N LYS A 95 -6.39 8.32 -5.54
CA LYS A 95 -5.60 8.67 -4.36
C LYS A 95 -6.26 9.83 -3.60
N HIS A 96 -6.50 9.65 -2.32
CA HIS A 96 -6.93 10.69 -1.39
C HIS A 96 -5.71 11.40 -0.79
N LEU A 97 -5.70 12.73 -0.82
CA LEU A 97 -4.73 13.60 -0.16
C LEU A 97 -5.51 14.62 0.68
N GLY A 98 -5.72 14.32 1.96
CA GLY A 98 -6.63 15.10 2.79
C GLY A 98 -8.06 15.05 2.24
N THR A 99 -8.58 16.20 1.80
CA THR A 99 -9.93 16.32 1.19
C THR A 99 -9.91 16.24 -0.33
N GLN A 100 -8.74 16.18 -0.96
CA GLN A 100 -8.61 16.11 -2.41
C GLN A 100 -8.56 14.65 -2.87
N VAL A 101 -9.24 14.38 -3.99
CA VAL A 101 -9.12 13.10 -4.70
C VAL A 101 -8.38 13.35 -6.00
N LYS A 102 -7.34 12.56 -6.27
CA LYS A 102 -6.54 12.63 -7.49
C LYS A 102 -6.65 11.33 -8.29
N PRO A 103 -6.57 11.41 -9.64
CA PRO A 103 -6.41 10.23 -10.47
C PRO A 103 -5.15 9.46 -10.07
N SER A 104 -5.23 8.14 -10.13
CA SER A 104 -4.13 7.21 -9.90
C SER A 104 -4.38 5.99 -10.76
N GLU A 105 -3.34 5.36 -11.28
CA GLU A 105 -3.46 4.01 -11.83
C GLU A 105 -3.64 2.99 -10.69
N GLU A 106 -3.89 1.74 -11.05
CA GLU A 106 -3.83 0.63 -10.10
C GLU A 106 -2.44 0.57 -9.46
N VAL A 107 -2.39 0.45 -8.14
CA VAL A 107 -1.14 0.36 -7.37
C VAL A 107 -1.14 -0.90 -6.54
N GLY A 108 0.04 -1.50 -6.36
CA GLY A 108 0.27 -2.58 -5.42
C GLY A 108 1.00 -2.11 -4.17
N LEU A 109 1.20 -3.04 -3.24
CA LEU A 109 1.92 -2.76 -2.00
C LEU A 109 3.37 -2.32 -2.23
N GLU A 110 4.05 -2.84 -3.26
CA GLU A 110 5.45 -2.52 -3.57
C GLU A 110 5.63 -1.06 -3.98
N GLU A 111 4.77 -0.56 -4.87
CA GLU A 111 4.79 0.84 -5.31
C GLU A 111 4.51 1.78 -4.14
N VAL A 112 3.54 1.41 -3.29
CA VAL A 112 3.17 2.21 -2.11
C VAL A 112 4.30 2.27 -1.08
N ILE A 113 4.96 1.14 -0.79
CA ILE A 113 6.10 1.11 0.13
C ILE A 113 7.23 1.97 -0.43
N SER A 114 7.55 1.82 -1.71
CA SER A 114 8.60 2.61 -2.38
C SER A 114 8.33 4.12 -2.28
N GLU A 115 7.08 4.55 -2.50
CA GLU A 115 6.68 5.95 -2.33
C GLU A 115 6.90 6.45 -0.89
N ILE A 116 6.53 5.63 0.10
CA ILE A 116 6.70 5.96 1.52
C ILE A 116 8.18 6.10 1.88
N GLU A 117 9.02 5.17 1.43
CA GLU A 117 10.46 5.21 1.70
C GLU A 117 11.11 6.46 1.11
N ILE A 118 10.79 6.80 -0.13
CA ILE A 118 11.27 8.04 -0.78
C ILE A 118 10.82 9.28 -0.01
N MET A 119 9.55 9.31 0.45
CA MET A 119 9.01 10.40 1.25
C MET A 119 9.81 10.58 2.55
N ILE A 120 10.02 9.50 3.31
CA ILE A 120 10.75 9.52 4.60
C ILE A 120 12.20 9.97 4.41
N LEU A 121 12.89 9.45 3.39
CA LEU A 121 14.28 9.83 3.10
C LEU A 121 14.38 11.30 2.66
N THR A 122 13.40 11.80 1.91
CA THR A 122 13.36 13.20 1.48
C THR A 122 13.09 14.15 2.64
N GLU A 123 12.20 13.79 3.58
CA GLU A 123 11.94 14.60 4.78
C GLU A 123 13.15 14.63 5.74
N SER A 124 13.84 13.50 5.88
CA SER A 124 15.05 13.42 6.72
C SER A 124 16.17 14.35 6.22
N ASN A 125 16.26 14.56 4.91
CA ASN A 125 17.26 15.45 4.30
C ASN A 125 16.92 16.95 4.42
N ARG A 126 15.70 17.32 4.83
CA ARG A 126 15.29 18.73 5.00
C ARG A 126 15.54 19.27 6.41
N GLN A 127 15.95 18.42 7.35
CA GLN A 127 16.27 18.81 8.73
C GLN A 127 17.78 18.99 8.97
N CYS A 128 18.61 18.89 7.92
CA CYS A 128 20.04 19.20 7.95
C CYS A 128 20.32 20.59 7.39
#